data_AF-A0A3B9L6I5-F1
#
_entry.id   AF-A0A3B9L6I5-F1
#
_cell.length_a   1.000
_cell.length_b   1.000
_cell.length_c   1.000
_cell.angle_alpha   90.00
_cell.angle_beta   90.00
_cell.angle_gamma   90.00
#
_symmetry.space_group_name_H-M   'P 1'
#
loop_
_entity.id
_entity.type
_entity.pdbx_description
1 polymer ?
#
loop_
_entity_poly.entity_id
_entity_poly.type
_entity_poly.pdbx_seq_one_letter_code
_entity_poly.pdbx_strand_id
1 'polypeptide(L)'
;QMPAEKHDGIFAAVSHLPHLLAFALVDDIASRPNAAQLFSFAASGFRDFTRIAGSHPEMWRDISIANKTALLSELEAFQTELNMLKQLLENEDSAGLEALFERASHARNQWAKTKLQ
;
A
#
# COMPACT_ATOMS: atom_id res chain seq x y z
N GLN A 1 28.47 1.04 6.16
CA GLN A 1 27.19 1.55 6.72
C GLN A 1 26.40 2.20 5.60
N MET A 2 25.07 2.04 5.59
CA MET A 2 24.20 2.70 4.60
C MET A 2 23.99 4.17 5.01
N PRO A 3 24.05 5.15 4.08
CA PRO A 3 23.70 6.53 4.39
C PRO A 3 22.25 6.66 4.88
N ALA A 4 22.00 7.55 5.84
CA ALA A 4 20.68 7.74 6.46
C ALA A 4 19.58 8.01 5.41
N GLU A 5 19.83 8.89 4.45
CA GLU A 5 18.88 9.20 3.37
C GLU A 5 18.49 7.96 2.55
N LYS A 6 19.45 7.08 2.26
CA LYS A 6 19.20 5.84 1.52
C LYS A 6 18.41 4.84 2.37
N HIS A 7 18.71 4.76 3.66
CA HIS A 7 17.95 3.95 4.61
C HIS A 7 16.49 4.43 4.68
N ASP A 8 16.28 5.73 4.84
CA ASP A 8 14.97 6.34 5.02
C ASP A 8 14.10 6.21 3.78
N GLY A 9 14.66 6.37 2.58
CA GLY A 9 13.94 6.13 1.33
C GLY A 9 13.49 4.67 1.18
N ILE A 10 14.36 3.70 1.52
CA ILE A 10 14.01 2.28 1.47
C ILE A 10 12.85 1.97 2.42
N PHE A 11 12.93 2.42 3.67
CA PHE A 11 11.89 2.13 4.66
C PHE A 11 10.59 2.91 4.39
N ALA A 12 10.66 4.10 3.79
CA ALA A 12 9.48 4.81 3.31
C ALA A 12 8.69 3.92 2.34
N ALA A 13 9.34 3.37 1.31
CA ALA A 13 8.72 2.57 0.28
C ALA A 13 8.20 1.20 0.79
N VAL A 14 9.01 0.46 1.54
CA VAL A 14 8.72 -0.96 1.87
C VAL A 14 8.14 -1.18 3.27
N SER A 15 8.01 -0.14 4.09
CA SER A 15 7.49 -0.26 5.47
C SER A 15 6.47 0.84 5.82
N HIS A 16 6.83 2.11 5.68
CA HIS A 16 5.99 3.21 6.16
C HIS A 16 4.78 3.46 5.27
N LEU A 17 4.97 3.54 3.94
CA LEU A 17 3.88 3.69 2.99
C LEU A 17 2.85 2.56 3.13
N PRO A 18 3.21 1.26 3.18
CA PRO A 18 2.26 0.18 3.43
C PRO A 18 1.38 0.39 4.67
N HIS A 19 1.93 0.90 5.78
CA HIS A 19 1.13 1.18 6.97
C HIS A 19 0.14 2.32 6.73
N LEU A 20 0.57 3.42 6.09
CA LEU A 20 -0.33 4.53 5.77
C LEU A 20 -1.48 4.08 4.85
N LEU A 21 -1.19 3.26 3.83
CA LEU A 21 -2.21 2.74 2.92
C LEU A 21 -3.21 1.82 3.65
N ALA A 22 -2.73 0.99 4.57
CA ALA A 22 -3.60 0.15 5.39
C ALA A 22 -4.49 0.97 6.33
N PHE A 23 -3.94 1.98 7.01
CA PHE A 23 -4.73 2.91 7.84
C PHE A 23 -5.79 3.63 7.01
N ALA A 24 -5.41 4.21 5.87
CA ALA A 24 -6.30 4.96 5.00
C ALA A 24 -7.47 4.09 4.48
N LEU A 25 -7.18 2.85 4.06
CA LEU A 25 -8.22 1.94 3.57
C LEU A 25 -9.22 1.55 4.67
N VAL A 26 -8.74 1.27 5.89
CA VAL A 26 -9.62 0.88 7.00
C VAL A 26 -10.46 2.06 7.47
N ASP A 27 -9.86 3.25 7.59
CA ASP A 27 -10.55 4.48 7.98
C ASP A 27 -11.65 4.87 6.97
N ASP A 28 -11.33 4.81 5.67
CA ASP A 28 -12.31 5.03 4.61
C ASP A 28 -13.52 4.09 4.76
N ILE A 29 -13.30 2.78 4.87
CA ILE A 29 -14.40 1.81 5.00
C ILE A 29 -15.21 2.06 6.29
N ALA A 30 -14.54 2.35 7.40
CA ALA A 30 -15.19 2.62 8.68
C ALA A 30 -16.06 3.87 8.65
N SER A 31 -15.73 4.86 7.82
CA SER A 31 -16.50 6.09 7.66
C SER A 31 -17.77 5.94 6.80
N ARG A 32 -17.94 4.81 6.09
CA ARG A 32 -19.07 4.60 5.18
C ARG A 32 -20.36 4.25 5.92
N PRO A 33 -21.54 4.66 5.43
CA PRO A 33 -22.83 4.30 6.02
C PRO A 33 -23.08 2.78 6.12
N ASN A 34 -22.48 1.99 5.22
CA ASN A 34 -22.60 0.54 5.18
C ASN A 34 -21.37 -0.20 5.74
N ALA A 35 -20.55 0.44 6.58
CA ALA A 35 -19.32 -0.12 7.14
C ALA A 35 -19.52 -1.53 7.75
N ALA A 36 -20.55 -1.71 8.57
CA ALA A 36 -20.84 -3.00 9.20
C ALA A 36 -21.06 -4.13 8.17
N GLN A 37 -21.75 -3.82 7.06
CA GLN A 37 -21.95 -4.76 5.98
C GLN A 37 -20.62 -5.06 5.27
N LEU A 38 -19.84 -4.03 4.92
CA LEU A 38 -18.54 -4.20 4.27
C LEU A 38 -17.59 -5.07 5.09
N PHE A 39 -17.50 -4.82 6.41
CA PHE A 39 -16.68 -5.64 7.30
C PHE A 39 -17.22 -7.06 7.46
N SER A 40 -18.53 -7.29 7.37
CA SER A 40 -19.11 -8.65 7.43
C SER A 40 -18.77 -9.53 6.22
N PHE A 41 -18.47 -8.90 5.07
CA PHE A 41 -18.04 -9.60 3.85
C PHE A 41 -16.51 -9.62 3.67
N ALA A 42 -15.76 -8.96 4.56
CA ALA A 42 -14.31 -8.92 4.47
C ALA A 42 -13.72 -10.33 4.65
N ALA A 43 -12.96 -10.78 3.64
CA ALA A 43 -12.33 -12.10 3.63
C ALA A 43 -10.84 -12.03 4.00
N SER A 44 -10.15 -13.17 3.88
CA SER A 44 -8.72 -13.31 4.18
C SER A 44 -7.84 -12.29 3.46
N GLY A 45 -8.12 -11.96 2.20
CA GLY A 45 -7.35 -10.96 1.45
C GLY A 45 -7.39 -9.57 2.09
N PHE A 46 -8.59 -9.13 2.51
CA PHE A 46 -8.73 -7.85 3.23
C PHE A 46 -8.01 -7.91 4.57
N ARG A 47 -8.26 -8.95 5.36
CA ARG A 47 -7.62 -9.17 6.67
C ARG A 47 -6.10 -9.12 6.57
N ASP A 48 -5.51 -9.79 5.59
CA ASP A 48 -4.06 -9.92 5.46
C ASP A 48 -3.44 -8.59 5.00
N PHE A 49 -4.10 -7.88 4.08
CA PHE A 49 -3.67 -6.56 3.61
C PHE A 49 -3.77 -5.49 4.71
N THR A 50 -4.84 -5.48 5.50
CA THR A 50 -5.10 -4.47 6.53
C THR A 50 -4.58 -4.84 7.91
N ARG A 51 -3.98 -6.03 8.10
CA ARG A 51 -3.44 -6.49 9.40
C ARG A 51 -2.59 -5.43 10.11
N ILE A 52 -1.78 -4.69 9.36
CA ILE A 52 -0.86 -3.69 9.89
C ILE A 52 -1.54 -2.37 10.31
N ALA A 53 -2.78 -2.12 9.92
CA ALA A 53 -3.59 -1.02 10.44
C ALA A 53 -3.98 -1.21 11.92
N GLY A 54 -3.81 -2.41 12.48
CA GLY A 54 -3.95 -2.67 13.92
C GLY A 54 -2.75 -2.25 14.77
N SER A 55 -1.75 -1.58 14.19
CA SER A 55 -0.52 -1.16 14.88
C SER A 55 -0.74 0.09 15.77
N HIS A 56 0.19 0.36 16.70
CA HIS A 56 0.08 1.49 17.63
C HIS A 56 0.05 2.87 16.91
N PRO A 57 -1.05 3.65 17.04
CA PRO A 57 -1.19 4.93 16.32
C PRO A 57 -0.10 5.96 16.67
N GLU A 58 0.28 6.08 17.95
CA GLU A 58 1.30 7.05 18.38
C GLU A 58 2.67 6.76 17.77
N MET A 59 3.06 5.48 17.71
CA MET A 59 4.31 5.06 17.09
C MET A 59 4.32 5.38 15.59
N TRP A 60 3.24 5.09 14.88
CA TRP A 60 3.16 5.33 13.43
C TRP A 60 3.01 6.80 13.09
N ARG A 61 2.40 7.62 13.96
CA ARG A 61 2.49 9.09 13.88
C ARG A 61 3.96 9.52 13.93
N ASP A 62 4.70 9.09 14.94
CA ASP A 62 6.08 9.55 15.15
C ASP A 62 7.00 9.10 14.00
N ILE A 63 6.85 7.86 13.52
CA ILE A 63 7.57 7.35 12.33
C ILE A 63 7.24 8.20 11.09
N SER A 64 5.96 8.51 10.87
CA SER A 64 5.52 9.26 9.69
C SER A 64 6.04 10.69 9.71
N ILE A 65 6.06 11.34 10.88
CA ILE A 65 6.62 12.69 11.03
C ILE A 65 8.15 12.67 10.88
N ALA A 66 8.83 11.68 11.46
CA ALA A 66 10.28 11.55 11.37
C ALA A 66 10.78 11.34 9.93
N ASN A 67 10.03 10.60 9.10
CA ASN A 67 10.40 10.32 7.71
C ASN A 67 9.47 11.01 6.67
N LYS A 68 8.94 12.19 7.04
CA LYS A 68 7.91 12.90 6.26
C LYS A 68 8.29 13.11 4.80
N THR A 69 9.51 13.58 4.53
CA THR A 69 9.93 13.97 3.17
C THR A 69 9.92 12.77 2.22
N ALA A 70 10.55 11.66 2.60
CA ALA A 70 10.54 10.45 1.77
C ALA A 70 9.12 9.89 1.64
N LEU A 71 8.34 9.92 2.73
CA LEU A 71 6.97 9.40 2.72
C LEU A 71 6.03 10.19 1.83
N LEU A 72 6.20 11.51 1.72
CA LEU A 72 5.46 12.34 0.76
C LEU A 72 5.77 11.95 -0.69
N SER A 73 7.05 11.75 -1.02
CA SER A 73 7.43 11.27 -2.36
C SER A 73 6.83 9.90 -2.68
N GLU A 74 6.82 8.98 -1.72
CA GLU A 74 6.21 7.66 -1.88
C GLU A 74 4.67 7.73 -2.03
N LEU A 75 4.01 8.65 -1.32
CA LEU A 75 2.57 8.91 -1.49
C LEU A 75 2.25 9.48 -2.88
N GLU A 76 3.06 10.41 -3.40
CA GLU A 76 2.89 10.96 -4.75
C GLU A 76 3.09 9.89 -5.84
N ALA A 77 4.12 9.06 -5.68
CA ALA A 77 4.36 7.92 -6.57
C ALA A 77 3.17 6.94 -6.55
N PHE A 78 2.66 6.60 -5.36
CA PHE A 78 1.52 5.69 -5.24
C PHE A 78 0.21 6.28 -5.78
N GLN A 79 -0.01 7.59 -5.62
CA GLN A 79 -1.15 8.28 -6.25
C GLN A 79 -1.09 8.20 -7.78
N THR A 80 0.10 8.26 -8.36
CA THR A 80 0.28 8.07 -9.81
C THR A 80 -0.15 6.68 -10.26
N GLU A 81 0.21 5.64 -9.51
CA GLU A 81 -0.24 4.26 -9.77
C GLU A 81 -1.78 4.11 -9.64
N LEU A 82 -2.39 4.72 -8.62
CA LEU A 82 -3.86 4.73 -8.46
C LEU A 82 -4.55 5.44 -9.63
N ASN A 83 -4.00 6.56 -10.09
CA ASN A 83 -4.53 7.29 -11.23
C ASN A 83 -4.44 6.46 -12.52
N MET A 84 -3.35 5.72 -12.72
CA MET A 84 -3.22 4.81 -13.87
C MET A 84 -4.27 3.70 -13.82
N LEU A 85 -4.44 3.02 -12.68
CA LEU A 85 -5.48 2.00 -12.52
C LEU A 85 -6.88 2.55 -12.79
N LYS A 86 -7.18 3.75 -12.29
CA LYS A 86 -8.44 4.44 -12.55
C LYS A 86 -8.66 4.70 -14.04
N GLN A 87 -7.65 5.24 -14.74
CA GLN A 87 -7.75 5.51 -16.18
C GLN A 87 -7.96 4.23 -17.00
N LEU A 88 -7.26 3.15 -16.65
CA LEU A 88 -7.45 1.86 -17.32
C LEU A 88 -8.88 1.34 -17.15
N LEU A 89 -9.47 1.49 -15.95
CA LEU A 89 -10.85 1.13 -15.69
C LEU A 89 -11.85 2.03 -16.43
N GLU A 90 -11.65 3.34 -16.43
CA GLU A 90 -12.51 4.32 -17.11
C GLU A 90 -12.56 4.10 -18.63
N ASN A 91 -11.46 3.60 -19.20
CA ASN A 91 -11.36 3.32 -20.64
C ASN A 91 -11.70 1.87 -21.01
N GLU A 92 -12.10 1.04 -20.03
CA GLU A 92 -12.31 -0.41 -20.22
C GLU A 92 -11.10 -1.12 -20.87
N ASP A 93 -9.88 -0.65 -20.59
CA ASP A 93 -8.64 -1.16 -21.16
C ASP A 93 -8.21 -2.46 -20.46
N SER A 94 -8.82 -3.57 -20.88
CA SER A 94 -8.57 -4.91 -20.34
C SER A 94 -7.12 -5.35 -20.54
N ALA A 95 -6.52 -5.05 -21.69
CA ALA A 95 -5.14 -5.41 -22.00
C ALA A 95 -4.15 -4.63 -21.13
N GLY A 96 -4.40 -3.33 -20.91
CA GLY A 96 -3.59 -2.50 -20.02
C GLY A 96 -3.66 -2.96 -18.56
N LEU A 97 -4.84 -3.35 -18.08
CA LEU A 97 -5.02 -3.96 -16.75
C LEU A 97 -4.25 -5.26 -16.60
N GLU A 98 -4.39 -6.18 -17.56
CA GLU A 98 -3.69 -7.46 -17.54
C GLU A 98 -2.18 -7.25 -17.52
N ALA A 99 -1.65 -6.38 -18.39
CA ALA A 99 -0.23 -6.06 -18.41
C ALA A 99 0.28 -5.48 -17.08
N LEU A 100 -0.50 -4.63 -16.41
CA LEU A 100 -0.16 -4.09 -15.09
C LEU A 100 -0.13 -5.20 -14.04
N PHE A 101 -1.16 -6.05 -14.00
CA PHE A 101 -1.26 -7.15 -13.04
C PHE A 101 -0.14 -8.19 -13.23
N GLU A 102 0.22 -8.50 -14.48
CA GLU A 102 1.32 -9.42 -14.80
C GLU A 102 2.66 -8.89 -14.28
N ARG A 103 2.96 -7.61 -14.51
CA ARG A 103 4.19 -6.98 -14.01
C ARG A 103 4.27 -7.06 -12.48
N ALA A 104 3.18 -6.69 -11.80
CA ALA A 104 3.12 -6.73 -10.34
C ALA A 104 3.24 -8.16 -9.79
N SER A 105 2.50 -9.11 -10.37
CA SER A 105 2.53 -10.53 -10.01
C SER A 105 3.91 -11.13 -10.21
N HIS A 106 4.57 -10.84 -11.34
CA HIS A 106 5.92 -11.30 -11.62
C HIS A 106 6.91 -10.80 -10.57
N ALA A 107 6.94 -9.49 -10.31
CA ALA A 107 7.83 -8.90 -9.33
C ALA A 107 7.66 -9.51 -7.92
N ARG A 108 6.41 -9.66 -7.47
CA ARG A 108 6.08 -10.26 -6.16
C ARG A 108 6.52 -11.71 -6.05
N ASN A 109 6.33 -12.50 -7.11
CA ASN A 109 6.68 -13.92 -7.12
C ASN A 109 8.20 -14.14 -7.19
N GLN A 110 8.93 -13.29 -7.93
CA GLN A 110 10.39 -13.31 -7.92
C GLN A 110 10.93 -13.00 -6.52
N TRP A 111 10.45 -11.93 -5.88
CA TRP A 111 10.83 -11.62 -4.51
C TRP A 111 10.53 -12.78 -3.55
N ALA A 112 9.36 -13.41 -3.66
CA ALA A 112 9.00 -14.56 -2.82
C ALA A 112 10.02 -15.69 -2.92
N LYS A 113 10.46 -16.02 -4.15
CA LYS A 113 11.46 -17.07 -4.38
C LYS A 113 12.80 -16.75 -3.73
N THR A 114 13.22 -15.48 -3.73
CA THR A 114 14.46 -15.06 -3.06
C THR A 114 14.42 -15.15 -1.54
N LYS A 115 13.24 -15.30 -0.93
CA LYS A 115 13.06 -15.44 0.52
C LYS A 115 12.89 -16.89 0.99
N LEU A 116 12.69 -17.82 0.06
CA LEU A 116 12.55 -19.25 0.32
C LEU A 116 13.85 -20.04 0.04
N GLN A 117 14.89 -19.36 -0.44
CA GLN A 117 16.27 -19.85 -0.53
C GLN A 117 17.05 -19.39 0.70
#